data_AF-A0A7J7IST9-F1
#
_entry.id   AF-A0A7J7IST9-F1
#
_cell.length_a   1.000
_cell.length_b   1.000
_cell.length_c   1.000
_cell.angle_alpha   90.00
_cell.angle_beta   90.00
_cell.angle_gamma   90.00
#
_symmetry.space_group_name_H-M   'P 1'
#
loop_
_entity.id
_entity.type
_entity.pdbx_description
1 polymer ?
#
loop_
_entity_poly.entity_id
_entity_poly.type
_entity_poly.pdbx_seq_one_letter_code
_entity_poly.pdbx_strand_id
1 'polypeptide(L)'
;MALCTPRKCIQVILFISFVSFITVNLHFFSPVRPLPASVEKSDVDFQAITVSKPKVAPISLVHKTLNRQLPNVKPPEDKTKRPNIDSKKQAAASADRKTQSSVEKRFSQFNESLEFIISDINEKQIIRNRNKFPPIKESDTYDHVLAIQVHNRDNYLNYLIKSLRSTKYINSSLLVVSHDFYSQSVFDIIDSIDFMPVSMLLSDDL
;
A
#
# COMPACT_ATOMS: atom_id res chain seq x y z
N MET A 1 -32.37 51.66 -6.83
CA MET A 1 -31.00 51.15 -7.02
C MET A 1 -30.48 50.65 -5.68
N ALA A 2 -30.53 49.34 -5.44
CA ALA A 2 -30.15 48.76 -4.14
C ALA A 2 -28.64 48.54 -4.10
N LEU A 3 -27.95 49.30 -3.24
CA LEU A 3 -26.53 49.15 -2.95
C LEU A 3 -26.30 47.82 -2.21
N CYS A 4 -25.71 46.85 -2.91
CA CYS A 4 -25.27 45.60 -2.30
C CYS A 4 -24.14 45.91 -1.32
N THR A 5 -24.29 45.51 -0.07
CA THR A 5 -23.25 45.72 0.95
C THR A 5 -22.06 44.81 0.65
N PRO A 6 -20.80 45.29 0.81
CA PRO A 6 -19.60 44.56 0.40
C PRO A 6 -19.46 43.18 1.06
N ARG A 7 -20.06 43.00 2.25
CA ARG A 7 -20.12 41.70 2.94
C ARG A 7 -20.95 40.65 2.19
N LYS A 8 -22.03 41.05 1.52
CA LYS A 8 -22.88 40.12 0.75
C LYS A 8 -22.22 39.74 -0.58
N CYS A 9 -21.46 40.65 -1.20
CA CYS A 9 -20.68 40.34 -2.40
C CYS A 9 -19.61 39.27 -2.13
N ILE A 10 -18.86 39.38 -1.03
CA ILE A 10 -17.83 38.40 -0.67
C ILE A 10 -18.44 37.03 -0.40
N GLN A 11 -19.57 36.97 0.34
CA GLN A 11 -20.26 35.70 0.60
C GLN A 11 -20.76 35.03 -0.68
N VAL A 12 -21.28 35.80 -1.64
CA VAL A 12 -21.75 35.27 -2.92
C VAL A 12 -20.58 34.74 -3.76
N ILE A 13 -19.45 35.45 -3.79
CA ILE A 13 -18.25 35.00 -4.50
C ILE A 13 -17.73 33.69 -3.90
N LEU A 14 -17.61 33.61 -2.57
CA LEU A 14 -17.15 32.39 -1.89
C LEU A 14 -18.09 31.21 -2.12
N PHE A 15 -19.42 31.45 -2.12
CA PHE A 15 -20.41 30.40 -2.37
C PHE A 15 -20.32 29.87 -3.80
N ILE A 16 -20.19 30.75 -4.79
CA ILE A 16 -20.04 30.37 -6.20
C ILE A 16 -18.74 29.57 -6.41
N SER A 17 -17.63 30.01 -5.82
CA SER A 17 -16.35 29.29 -5.89
C SER A 17 -16.43 27.91 -5.24
N PHE A 18 -17.11 27.78 -4.09
CA PHE A 18 -17.29 26.51 -3.40
C PHE A 18 -18.16 25.52 -4.21
N VAL A 19 -19.28 25.98 -4.76
CA VAL A 19 -20.15 25.15 -5.61
C VAL A 19 -19.45 24.74 -6.90
N SER A 20 -18.66 25.65 -7.50
CA SER A 20 -17.85 25.33 -8.67
C SER A 20 -16.78 24.28 -8.35
N PHE A 21 -16.08 24.43 -7.22
CA PHE A 21 -15.09 23.46 -6.76
C PHE A 21 -15.71 22.08 -6.53
N ILE A 22 -16.85 22.00 -5.84
CA ILE A 22 -17.56 20.72 -5.62
C ILE A 22 -17.98 20.11 -6.95
N THR A 23 -18.54 20.90 -7.87
CA THR A 23 -18.99 20.40 -9.18
C THR A 23 -17.83 19.84 -10.00
N VAL A 24 -16.68 20.53 -10.02
CA VAL A 24 -15.49 20.07 -10.74
C VAL A 24 -14.92 18.78 -10.13
N ASN A 25 -14.84 18.71 -8.80
CA ASN A 25 -14.37 17.51 -8.12
C ASN A 25 -15.33 16.33 -8.29
N LEU A 26 -16.65 16.55 -8.24
CA LEU A 26 -17.64 15.51 -8.52
C LEU A 26 -17.62 15.04 -9.98
N HIS A 27 -17.35 15.94 -10.94
CA HIS A 27 -17.24 15.55 -12.35
C HIS A 27 -15.97 14.73 -12.62
N PHE A 28 -14.87 15.01 -11.93
CA PHE A 28 -13.65 14.19 -11.99
C PHE A 28 -13.85 12.79 -11.40
N PHE A 29 -14.70 12.67 -10.38
CA PHE A 29 -15.20 11.40 -9.86
C PHE A 29 -16.41 10.92 -10.68
N SER A 30 -16.21 10.72 -11.99
CA SER A 30 -17.20 10.01 -12.79
C SER A 30 -17.40 8.59 -12.25
N PRO A 31 -18.63 8.05 -12.25
CA PRO A 31 -18.92 6.74 -11.71
C PRO A 31 -18.22 5.64 -12.52
N VAL A 32 -17.62 4.69 -11.80
CA VAL A 32 -17.16 3.39 -12.32
C VAL A 32 -18.25 2.82 -13.23
N ARG A 33 -17.88 2.48 -14.47
CA ARG A 33 -18.81 1.89 -15.44
C ARG A 33 -19.44 0.64 -14.82
N PRO A 34 -20.77 0.47 -14.86
CA PRO A 34 -21.37 -0.79 -14.45
C PRO A 34 -20.87 -1.89 -15.39
N LEU A 35 -20.29 -2.94 -14.79
CA LEU A 35 -19.91 -4.17 -15.47
C LEU A 35 -21.15 -4.77 -16.16
N PRO A 36 -21.05 -5.32 -17.39
CA PRO A 36 -22.19 -5.92 -18.07
C PRO A 36 -22.76 -7.06 -17.23
N ALA A 37 -24.07 -6.98 -16.97
CA ALA A 37 -24.85 -8.02 -16.33
C ALA A 37 -24.98 -9.21 -17.29
N SER A 38 -24.07 -10.18 -17.13
CA SER A 38 -24.22 -11.51 -17.72
C SER A 38 -23.36 -12.50 -16.93
N VAL A 39 -23.83 -12.86 -15.74
CA VAL A 39 -23.57 -14.19 -15.17
C VAL A 39 -24.90 -14.73 -14.67
N GLU A 40 -25.34 -15.71 -15.43
CA GLU A 40 -26.43 -16.65 -15.26
C GLU A 40 -26.53 -17.18 -13.82
N LYS A 41 -27.75 -17.17 -13.28
CA LYS A 41 -28.12 -17.90 -12.07
C LYS A 41 -27.76 -19.37 -12.28
N SER A 42 -26.79 -19.87 -11.52
CA SER A 42 -26.73 -21.29 -11.20
C SER A 42 -26.86 -21.42 -9.68
N ASP A 43 -28.00 -21.98 -9.28
CA ASP A 43 -28.24 -22.51 -7.96
C ASP A 43 -27.17 -23.56 -7.65
N VAL A 44 -26.26 -23.27 -6.73
CA VAL A 44 -25.42 -24.29 -6.11
C VAL A 44 -25.47 -24.16 -4.59
N ASP A 45 -26.13 -25.16 -4.05
CA ASP A 45 -26.32 -25.56 -2.66
C ASP A 45 -25.06 -25.34 -1.80
N PHE A 46 -25.21 -24.56 -0.71
CA PHE A 46 -24.16 -24.30 0.26
C PHE A 46 -23.99 -25.52 1.17
N GLN A 47 -23.40 -26.59 0.65
CA GLN A 47 -22.90 -27.67 1.50
C GLN A 47 -21.53 -27.28 2.06
N ALA A 48 -21.44 -27.40 3.39
CA ALA A 48 -20.24 -27.17 4.16
C ALA A 48 -19.08 -28.07 3.67
N ILE A 49 -18.16 -27.49 2.90
CA ILE A 49 -16.92 -28.15 2.52
C ILE A 49 -15.93 -28.01 3.69
N THR A 50 -15.87 -29.07 4.49
CA THR A 50 -14.71 -29.40 5.31
C THR A 50 -13.58 -29.85 4.38
N VAL A 51 -12.64 -28.97 4.05
CA VAL A 51 -11.42 -29.33 3.30
C VAL A 51 -10.16 -28.79 3.99
N SER A 52 -9.33 -29.77 4.30
CA SER A 52 -7.91 -29.79 4.67
C SER A 52 -7.14 -28.47 4.72
N LYS A 53 -6.49 -28.28 5.89
CA LYS A 53 -5.35 -27.40 6.11
C LYS A 53 -4.35 -27.44 4.94
N PRO A 54 -4.08 -26.34 4.23
CA PRO A 54 -2.81 -26.20 3.55
C PRO A 54 -1.74 -26.02 4.63
N LYS A 55 -0.67 -26.82 4.54
CA LYS A 55 0.53 -26.69 5.36
C LYS A 55 1.27 -25.42 4.94
N VAL A 56 0.76 -24.26 5.34
CA VAL A 56 1.41 -22.97 5.14
C VAL A 56 2.49 -22.87 6.22
N ALA A 57 3.75 -22.88 5.80
CA ALA A 57 4.86 -22.59 6.68
C ALA A 57 4.68 -21.17 7.25
N PRO A 58 4.93 -20.95 8.55
CA PRO A 58 4.75 -19.64 9.16
C PRO A 58 5.66 -18.61 8.47
N ILE A 59 5.08 -17.44 8.16
CA ILE A 59 5.68 -16.28 7.46
C ILE A 59 7.06 -15.87 8.02
N SER A 60 7.37 -16.24 9.26
CA SER A 60 8.71 -16.14 9.86
C SER A 60 9.84 -16.88 9.11
N LEU A 61 9.53 -17.92 8.33
CA LEU A 61 10.53 -18.76 7.66
C LEU A 61 11.01 -18.19 6.31
N VAL A 62 10.18 -17.39 5.65
CA VAL A 62 10.54 -16.69 4.40
C VAL A 62 11.54 -15.56 4.74
N HIS A 63 11.29 -14.81 5.81
CA HIS A 63 12.18 -13.72 6.24
C HIS A 63 13.55 -14.19 6.76
N LYS A 64 13.64 -15.38 7.37
CA LYS A 64 14.94 -15.93 7.83
C LYS A 64 15.86 -16.31 6.66
N THR A 65 15.29 -16.54 5.48
CA THR A 65 16.03 -16.82 4.24
C THR A 65 16.44 -15.53 3.53
N LEU A 66 15.67 -14.44 3.69
CA LEU A 66 15.91 -13.14 3.06
C LEU A 66 17.10 -12.36 3.69
N ASN A 67 17.30 -12.43 5.01
CA ASN A 67 18.37 -11.71 5.70
C ASN A 67 19.75 -12.40 5.71
N ARG A 68 19.87 -13.62 5.15
CA ARG A 68 21.14 -14.38 5.18
C ARG A 68 22.05 -14.10 3.98
N GLN A 69 21.63 -13.32 2.98
CA GLN A 69 22.36 -13.20 1.70
C GLN A 69 22.41 -11.78 1.09
N LEU A 70 22.46 -10.73 1.90
CA LEU A 70 23.08 -9.47 1.44
C LEU A 70 24.60 -9.60 1.63
N PRO A 71 25.43 -9.62 0.58
CA PRO A 71 26.87 -9.54 0.77
C PRO A 71 27.22 -8.19 1.38
N ASN A 72 27.87 -8.21 2.54
CA ASN A 72 28.46 -7.03 3.15
C ASN A 72 29.63 -6.56 2.28
N VAL A 73 29.35 -5.69 1.31
CA VAL A 73 30.38 -5.06 0.48
C VAL A 73 30.99 -3.91 1.29
N LYS A 74 32.09 -4.20 2.00
CA LYS A 74 32.96 -3.17 2.57
C LYS A 74 33.58 -2.35 1.42
N PRO A 75 33.67 -1.02 1.50
CA PRO A 75 34.36 -0.21 0.50
C PRO A 75 35.83 -0.65 0.40
N PRO A 76 36.41 -0.82 -0.80
CA PRO A 76 37.79 -1.24 -0.94
C PRO A 76 38.74 -0.11 -0.52
N GLU A 77 39.53 -0.36 0.53
CA GLU A 77 40.72 0.43 0.83
C GLU A 77 41.74 0.30 -0.30
N ASP A 78 42.16 1.45 -0.81
CA ASP A 78 43.21 1.62 -1.81
C ASP A 78 44.56 1.13 -1.27
N LYS A 79 45.05 0.01 -1.81
CA LYS A 79 46.50 -0.31 -1.83
C LYS A 79 46.91 -0.86 -3.18
N THR A 80 47.58 0.01 -3.91
CA THR A 80 48.28 -0.18 -5.17
C THR A 80 49.23 -1.39 -5.15
N LYS A 81 49.07 -2.32 -6.11
CA LYS A 81 50.15 -3.12 -6.73
C LYS A 81 49.61 -3.85 -7.97
N ARG A 82 50.10 -3.45 -9.14
CA ARG A 82 49.74 -4.02 -10.46
C ARG A 82 50.45 -5.36 -10.67
N PRO A 83 49.76 -6.37 -11.23
CA PRO A 83 50.43 -7.24 -12.19
C PRO A 83 49.71 -7.30 -13.55
N ASN A 84 50.57 -7.20 -14.57
CA ASN A 84 50.49 -7.55 -15.98
C ASN A 84 49.11 -7.87 -16.60
N ILE A 85 48.67 -6.96 -17.47
CA ILE A 85 47.53 -7.07 -18.39
C ILE A 85 48.08 -7.77 -19.64
N ASP A 86 47.45 -8.86 -20.11
CA ASP A 86 47.32 -9.19 -21.55
C ASP A 86 46.81 -10.61 -21.86
N SER A 87 46.40 -11.42 -20.89
CA SER A 87 45.83 -12.76 -21.19
C SER A 87 44.52 -13.12 -20.48
N LYS A 88 43.85 -12.18 -19.79
CA LYS A 88 42.61 -12.47 -19.02
C LYS A 88 41.34 -11.75 -19.50
N LYS A 89 41.36 -11.10 -20.67
CA LYS A 89 40.26 -10.23 -21.12
C LYS A 89 39.04 -10.95 -21.71
N GLN A 90 39.14 -12.25 -22.04
CA GLN A 90 38.02 -13.02 -22.64
C GLN A 90 37.25 -13.91 -21.65
N ALA A 91 37.80 -14.23 -20.47
CA ALA A 91 37.11 -14.97 -19.42
C ALA A 91 36.36 -14.07 -18.42
N ALA A 92 36.77 -12.80 -18.29
CA ALA A 92 36.13 -11.83 -17.40
C ALA A 92 34.77 -11.34 -17.94
N ALA A 93 34.67 -11.08 -19.26
CA ALA A 93 33.44 -10.60 -19.88
C ALA A 93 32.31 -11.66 -19.95
N SER A 94 32.67 -12.94 -19.96
CA SER A 94 31.73 -14.07 -19.96
C SER A 94 31.25 -14.43 -18.55
N ALA A 95 32.08 -14.20 -17.52
CA ALA A 95 31.67 -14.28 -16.11
C ALA A 95 30.74 -13.12 -15.71
N ASP A 96 30.98 -11.91 -16.23
CA ASP A 96 30.13 -10.73 -16.00
C ASP A 96 28.72 -10.91 -16.61
N ARG A 97 28.62 -11.39 -17.86
CA ARG A 97 27.33 -11.63 -18.52
C ARG A 97 26.48 -12.70 -17.83
N LYS A 98 27.10 -13.77 -17.33
CA LYS A 98 26.39 -14.86 -16.62
C LYS A 98 25.92 -14.44 -15.23
N THR A 99 26.65 -13.51 -14.61
CA THR A 99 26.28 -12.89 -13.33
C THR A 99 25.15 -11.90 -13.53
N GLN A 100 25.21 -11.05 -14.56
CA GLN A 100 24.13 -10.11 -14.92
C GLN A 100 22.83 -10.83 -15.25
N SER A 101 22.85 -11.89 -16.07
CA SER A 101 21.64 -12.66 -16.41
C SER A 101 20.98 -13.34 -15.20
N SER A 102 21.79 -13.72 -14.20
CA SER A 102 21.29 -14.37 -12.98
C SER A 102 20.70 -13.37 -11.98
N VAL A 103 21.26 -12.16 -11.93
CA VAL A 103 20.72 -11.05 -11.12
C VAL A 103 19.41 -10.56 -11.72
N GLU A 104 19.35 -10.38 -13.04
CA GLU A 104 18.15 -9.91 -13.74
C GLU A 104 16.99 -10.90 -13.60
N LYS A 105 17.26 -12.20 -13.76
CA LYS A 105 16.25 -13.24 -13.54
C LYS A 105 15.71 -13.25 -12.10
N ARG A 106 16.56 -13.00 -11.10
CA ARG A 106 16.14 -12.91 -9.70
C ARG A 106 15.32 -11.65 -9.43
N PHE A 107 15.67 -10.54 -10.07
CA PHE A 107 14.95 -9.29 -9.96
C PHE A 107 13.56 -9.40 -10.60
N SER A 108 13.45 -9.99 -11.79
CA SER A 108 12.15 -10.26 -12.43
C SER A 108 11.27 -11.16 -11.57
N GLN A 109 11.82 -12.27 -11.03
CA GLN A 109 11.07 -13.16 -10.17
C GLN A 109 10.60 -12.48 -8.86
N PHE A 110 11.41 -11.57 -8.33
CA PHE A 110 11.05 -10.78 -7.16
C PHE A 110 9.92 -9.79 -7.47
N ASN A 111 9.99 -9.10 -8.60
CA ASN A 111 8.94 -8.15 -9.02
C ASN A 111 7.60 -8.86 -9.26
N GLU A 112 7.59 -10.01 -9.96
CA GLU A 112 6.38 -10.82 -10.12
C GLU A 112 5.75 -11.21 -8.78
N SER A 113 6.60 -11.54 -7.79
CA SER A 113 6.14 -11.89 -6.45
C SER A 113 5.55 -10.68 -5.71
N LEU A 114 6.10 -9.48 -5.92
CA LEU A 114 5.59 -8.25 -5.32
C LEU A 114 4.26 -7.83 -5.96
N GLU A 115 4.14 -7.86 -7.29
CA GLU A 115 2.90 -7.56 -8.01
C GLU A 115 1.75 -8.44 -7.51
N PHE A 116 2.01 -9.75 -7.34
CA PHE A 116 1.04 -10.68 -6.77
C PHE A 116 0.60 -10.27 -5.36
N ILE A 117 1.53 -9.88 -4.50
CA ILE A 117 1.22 -9.44 -3.12
C ILE A 117 0.38 -8.16 -3.14
N ILE A 118 0.72 -7.20 -4.00
CA ILE A 118 0.00 -5.94 -4.12
C ILE A 118 -1.45 -6.20 -4.57
N SER A 119 -1.61 -6.99 -5.63
CA SER A 119 -2.91 -7.39 -6.15
C SER A 119 -3.73 -8.11 -5.08
N ASP A 120 -3.16 -9.06 -4.35
CA ASP A 120 -3.84 -9.81 -3.29
C ASP A 120 -4.32 -8.90 -2.15
N ILE A 121 -3.51 -7.93 -1.72
CA ILE A 121 -3.86 -6.96 -0.68
C ILE A 121 -4.99 -6.05 -1.17
N ASN A 122 -4.85 -5.53 -2.39
CA ASN A 122 -5.80 -4.58 -2.98
C ASN A 122 -7.15 -5.23 -3.31
N GLU A 123 -7.17 -6.50 -3.72
CA GLU A 123 -8.41 -7.24 -3.98
C GLU A 123 -9.17 -7.56 -2.69
N LYS A 124 -8.46 -7.97 -1.64
CA LYS A 124 -9.11 -8.39 -0.40
C LYS A 124 -9.62 -7.24 0.46
N GLN A 125 -9.00 -6.06 0.34
CA GLN A 125 -9.35 -4.83 1.09
C GLN A 125 -9.67 -5.09 2.58
N ILE A 126 -8.84 -5.90 3.24
CA ILE A 126 -9.13 -6.39 4.58
C ILE A 126 -9.11 -5.21 5.57
N ILE A 127 -10.25 -5.00 6.23
CA ILE A 127 -10.35 -4.08 7.36
C ILE A 127 -9.91 -4.81 8.64
N ARG A 128 -8.71 -4.48 9.12
CA ARG A 128 -8.18 -4.95 10.41
C ARG A 128 -9.00 -4.35 11.56
N ASN A 129 -9.04 -5.08 12.67
CA ASN A 129 -9.77 -4.70 13.90
C ASN A 129 -11.27 -4.47 13.76
N ARG A 130 -11.91 -4.83 12.63
CA ARG A 130 -13.36 -4.68 12.42
C ARG A 130 -14.20 -5.37 13.51
N ASN A 131 -13.70 -6.47 14.07
CA ASN A 131 -14.35 -7.19 15.17
C ASN A 131 -14.32 -6.44 16.51
N LYS A 132 -13.28 -5.63 16.75
CA LYS A 132 -13.13 -4.81 17.96
C LYS A 132 -13.84 -3.46 17.82
N PHE A 133 -13.84 -2.92 16.60
CA PHE A 133 -14.40 -1.64 16.25
C PHE A 133 -15.40 -1.81 15.11
N PRO A 134 -16.60 -2.35 15.41
CA PRO A 134 -17.61 -2.54 14.39
C PRO A 134 -18.11 -1.18 13.88
N PRO A 135 -18.46 -1.09 12.59
CA PRO A 135 -19.13 0.08 12.04
C PRO A 135 -20.53 0.24 12.63
N ILE A 136 -21.16 1.38 12.33
CA ILE A 136 -22.50 1.72 12.81
C ILE A 136 -23.49 0.69 12.26
N LYS A 137 -24.22 0.03 13.17
CA LYS A 137 -25.05 -1.15 12.87
C LYS A 137 -26.12 -0.94 11.80
N GLU A 138 -26.58 0.29 11.61
CA GLU A 138 -27.67 0.62 10.69
C GLU A 138 -27.20 0.86 9.25
N SER A 139 -25.92 1.18 9.05
CA SER A 139 -25.40 1.61 7.75
C SER A 139 -24.11 0.91 7.30
N ASP A 140 -23.50 0.07 8.15
CA ASP A 140 -22.17 -0.53 7.92
C ASP A 140 -21.09 0.53 7.60
N THR A 141 -21.29 1.75 8.11
CA THR A 141 -20.43 2.93 7.87
C THR A 141 -19.72 3.33 9.16
N TYR A 142 -18.50 3.87 9.03
CA TYR A 142 -17.73 4.48 10.11
C TYR A 142 -18.06 5.98 10.23
N ASP A 143 -17.96 6.56 11.43
CA ASP A 143 -18.29 7.99 11.65
C ASP A 143 -17.46 8.90 10.74
N HIS A 144 -16.18 8.56 10.60
CA HIS A 144 -15.21 9.25 9.75
C HIS A 144 -14.32 8.25 9.02
N VAL A 145 -13.85 8.64 7.84
CA VAL A 145 -12.82 7.91 7.09
C VAL A 145 -11.62 8.82 6.90
N LEU A 146 -10.47 8.40 7.44
CA LEU A 146 -9.21 9.10 7.30
C LEU A 146 -8.38 8.38 6.24
N ALA A 147 -8.25 8.99 5.07
CA ALA A 147 -7.34 8.49 4.03
C ALA A 147 -5.98 9.21 4.16
N ILE A 148 -4.91 8.45 4.34
CA ILE A 148 -3.55 8.99 4.43
C ILE A 148 -2.68 8.41 3.33
N GLN A 149 -1.89 9.25 2.67
CA GLN A 149 -0.86 8.83 1.74
C GLN A 149 0.48 8.79 2.46
N VAL A 150 1.15 7.66 2.40
CA VAL A 150 2.41 7.42 3.08
C VAL A 150 3.46 7.07 2.03
N HIS A 151 4.57 7.80 2.06
CA HIS A 151 5.78 7.52 1.28
C HIS A 151 6.86 6.94 2.20
N ASN A 152 8.15 7.22 1.94
CA ASN A 152 9.28 6.55 2.57
C ASN A 152 9.69 7.03 3.97
N ARG A 153 8.79 7.68 4.71
CA ARG A 153 9.09 8.29 6.00
C ARG A 153 8.27 7.67 7.12
N ASP A 154 8.58 6.42 7.40
CA ASP A 154 8.00 5.61 8.48
C ASP A 154 8.04 6.28 9.86
N ASN A 155 9.08 7.07 10.17
CA ASN A 155 9.15 7.86 11.40
C ASN A 155 7.98 8.85 11.56
N TYR A 156 7.56 9.52 10.47
CA TYR A 156 6.42 10.43 10.53
C TYR A 156 5.10 9.70 10.67
N LEU A 157 4.96 8.55 10.01
CA LEU A 157 3.81 7.68 10.22
C LEU A 157 3.70 7.30 11.70
N ASN A 158 4.80 6.92 12.35
CA ASN A 158 4.80 6.58 13.77
C ASN A 158 4.34 7.75 14.66
N TYR A 159 4.81 8.98 14.39
CA TYR A 159 4.33 10.16 15.12
C TYR A 159 2.85 10.43 14.88
N LEU A 160 2.36 10.24 13.66
CA LEU A 160 0.94 10.35 13.32
C LEU A 160 0.10 9.30 14.04
N ILE A 161 0.50 8.04 14.03
CA ILE A 161 -0.22 6.97 14.75
C ILE A 161 -0.26 7.27 16.26
N LYS A 162 0.84 7.76 16.83
CA LYS A 162 0.88 8.17 18.24
C LYS A 162 -0.08 9.32 18.55
N SER A 163 -0.19 10.32 17.66
CA SER A 163 -1.14 11.41 17.87
C SER A 163 -2.58 10.95 17.72
N LEU A 164 -2.88 10.13 16.70
CA LEU A 164 -4.19 9.52 16.49
C LEU A 164 -4.64 8.70 17.70
N ARG A 165 -3.73 7.97 18.36
CA ARG A 165 -4.04 7.19 19.57
C ARG A 165 -4.58 8.07 20.72
N SER A 166 -4.16 9.33 20.79
CA SER A 166 -4.62 10.28 21.82
C SER A 166 -5.91 11.01 21.47
N THR A 167 -6.40 10.87 20.23
CA THR A 167 -7.58 11.56 19.73
C THR A 167 -8.86 10.91 20.26
N LYS A 168 -9.76 11.75 20.80
CA LYS A 168 -11.08 11.28 21.26
C LYS A 168 -11.92 10.80 20.09
N TYR A 169 -12.66 9.71 20.29
CA TYR A 169 -13.58 9.11 19.32
C TYR A 169 -12.92 8.57 18.04
N ILE A 170 -11.59 8.36 18.03
CA ILE A 170 -10.90 7.79 16.86
C ILE A 170 -11.27 6.33 16.60
N ASN A 171 -11.75 5.63 17.62
CA ASN A 171 -12.10 4.21 17.57
C ASN A 171 -13.31 3.89 16.67
N SER A 172 -14.17 4.87 16.38
CA SER A 172 -15.29 4.73 15.43
C SER A 172 -14.94 5.19 14.01
N SER A 173 -13.70 5.64 13.79
CA SER A 173 -13.21 6.12 12.50
C SER A 173 -12.39 5.03 11.79
N LEU A 174 -12.50 4.93 10.46
CA LEU A 174 -11.67 4.04 9.63
C LEU A 174 -10.43 4.77 9.14
N LEU A 175 -9.25 4.19 9.36
CA LEU A 175 -8.01 4.65 8.73
C LEU A 175 -7.77 3.85 7.45
N VAL A 176 -7.62 4.54 6.34
CA VAL A 176 -7.18 3.97 5.05
C VAL A 176 -5.78 4.48 4.77
N VAL A 177 -4.81 3.58 4.78
CA VAL A 177 -3.42 3.91 4.46
C VAL A 177 -3.14 3.54 3.01
N SER A 178 -2.92 4.55 2.17
CA SER A 178 -2.42 4.38 0.82
C SER A 178 -0.90 4.55 0.83
N HIS A 179 -0.18 3.61 0.24
CA HIS A 179 1.28 3.65 0.22
C HIS A 179 1.81 3.25 -1.17
N ASP A 180 2.86 3.92 -1.64
CA ASP A 180 3.36 3.80 -3.02
C ASP A 180 4.47 2.76 -3.22
N PHE A 181 5.06 2.23 -2.15
CA PHE A 181 6.04 1.14 -2.24
C PHE A 181 5.81 0.04 -1.20
N TYR A 182 6.34 -1.17 -1.39
CA TYR A 182 6.26 -2.17 -0.33
C TYR A 182 7.34 -1.93 0.73
N SER A 183 6.94 -1.69 2.00
CA SER A 183 7.87 -1.56 3.15
C SER A 183 7.43 -2.36 4.35
N GLN A 184 8.29 -3.26 4.83
CA GLN A 184 8.02 -4.02 6.06
C GLN A 184 7.84 -3.11 7.27
N SER A 185 8.63 -2.02 7.39
CA SER A 185 8.53 -1.12 8.55
C SER A 185 7.15 -0.47 8.64
N VAL A 186 6.54 -0.15 7.50
CA VAL A 186 5.20 0.44 7.44
C VAL A 186 4.14 -0.59 7.80
N PHE A 187 4.25 -1.83 7.30
CA PHE A 187 3.36 -2.92 7.71
C PHE A 187 3.42 -3.16 9.22
N ASP A 188 4.62 -3.22 9.81
CA ASP A 188 4.77 -3.43 11.25
C ASP A 188 4.14 -2.29 12.07
N ILE A 189 4.29 -1.04 11.61
CA ILE A 189 3.63 0.11 12.25
C ILE A 189 2.10 -0.01 12.14
N ILE A 190 1.57 -0.33 10.96
CA ILE A 190 0.13 -0.48 10.72
C ILE A 190 -0.45 -1.64 11.54
N ASP A 191 0.26 -2.77 11.61
CA ASP A 191 -0.17 -3.96 12.34
C ASP A 191 -0.19 -3.72 13.87
N SER A 192 0.65 -2.81 14.36
CA SER A 192 0.66 -2.40 15.77
C SER A 192 -0.56 -1.58 16.20
N ILE A 193 -1.39 -1.11 15.26
CA ILE A 193 -2.56 -0.28 15.56
C ILE A 193 -3.66 -1.16 16.18
N ASP A 194 -3.96 -0.93 17.46
CA ASP A 194 -4.92 -1.70 18.24
C ASP A 194 -6.18 -0.93 18.65
N PHE A 195 -6.26 0.36 18.30
CA PHE A 195 -7.25 1.32 18.82
C PHE A 195 -8.27 1.82 17.81
N MET A 196 -8.14 1.44 16.53
CA MET A 196 -9.09 1.80 15.46
C MET A 196 -9.07 0.75 14.33
N PRO A 197 -10.13 0.70 13.49
CA PRO A 197 -10.15 -0.12 12.29
C PRO A 197 -9.23 0.48 11.21
N VAL A 198 -8.50 -0.39 10.50
CA VAL A 198 -7.49 0.03 9.52
C VAL A 198 -7.57 -0.81 8.25
N SER A 199 -7.52 -0.17 7.09
CA SER A 199 -7.35 -0.80 5.78
C SER A 199 -6.10 -0.25 5.10
N MET A 200 -5.50 -1.03 4.20
CA MET A 200 -4.30 -0.66 3.47
C MET A 200 -4.51 -0.87 1.99
N LEU A 201 -3.99 0.09 1.20
CA LEU A 201 -3.95 0.04 -0.25
C LEU A 201 -2.52 0.30 -0.69
N LEU A 202 -1.99 -0.53 -1.60
CA LEU A 202 -0.72 -0.27 -2.25
C LEU A 202 -0.98 0.26 -3.67
N SER A 203 -0.19 1.24 -4.10
CA SER A 203 -0.16 1.62 -5.52
C SER A 203 0.55 0.54 -6.35
N ASP A 204 0.07 0.31 -7.57
CA ASP A 204 0.61 -0.69 -8.50
C ASP A 204 1.88 -0.21 -9.24
N ASP A 205 2.31 1.02 -9.00
CA ASP A 205 3.49 1.63 -9.64
C ASP A 205 4.79 1.10 -8.99
N LEU A 206 5.28 -0.06 -9.45
CA LEU A 206 6.60 -0.65 -9.11
C LEU A 206 7.66 -0.37 -10.17
#